data_AF-A0A9X0WK35-F1
#
_entry.id   AF-A0A9X0WK35-F1
#
_cell.length_a   1.000
_cell.length_b   1.000
_cell.length_c   1.000
_cell.angle_alpha   90.00
_cell.angle_beta   90.00
_cell.angle_gamma   90.00
#
_symmetry.space_group_name_H-M   'P 1'
#
loop_
_entity.id
_entity.type
_entity.pdbx_description
1 polymer ?
#
loop_
_entity_poly.entity_id
_entity_poly.type
_entity_poly.pdbx_seq_one_letter_code
_entity_poly.pdbx_strand_id
1 'polypeptide(L)' 'LVFLPSYSPNLNLIERLWRHVKKQVLYSRYYETFPKFKAAIMGCINSTSTSNRKSLETLLTLKFQVIEKTQIVNT' A
#
# COMPACT_ATOMS: atom_id res chain seq x y z
N LEU A 1 8.05 14.43 -10.12
CA LEU A 1 7.43 13.12 -10.42
C LEU A 1 8.51 12.06 -10.33
N VAL A 2 8.33 11.03 -9.50
CA VAL A 2 9.29 9.92 -9.39
C VAL A 2 8.96 8.91 -10.47
N PHE A 3 9.94 8.57 -11.32
CA PHE A 3 9.77 7.53 -12.33
C PHE A 3 9.68 6.16 -11.66
N LEU A 4 8.61 5.42 -11.98
CA LEU A 4 8.44 4.03 -11.55
C LEU A 4 8.52 3.15 -12.80
N PRO A 5 9.35 2.09 -12.79
CA PRO A 5 9.37 1.13 -13.89
C PRO A 5 8.01 0.43 -14.01
N SER A 6 7.67 0.02 -15.23
CA SER A 6 6.44 -0.72 -15.53
C SER A 6 6.28 -1.94 -14.61
N TYR A 7 5.04 -2.26 -14.23
CA TYR A 7 4.70 -3.43 -13.41
C TYR A 7 5.44 -3.52 -12.06
N SER A 8 5.69 -2.38 -11.42
CA SER A 8 6.38 -2.30 -10.13
C SER A 8 5.46 -1.94 -8.94
N PRO A 9 4.43 -2.76 -8.64
CA PRO A 9 3.43 -2.42 -7.62
C PRO A 9 4.01 -2.38 -6.20
N ASN A 10 5.14 -3.04 -5.94
CA ASN A 10 5.84 -3.00 -4.66
C ASN A 10 6.69 -1.72 -4.48
N LEU A 11 7.05 -1.05 -5.58
CA LEU A 11 7.69 0.27 -5.56
C LEU A 11 6.63 1.40 -5.47
N ASN A 12 5.40 1.11 -5.89
CA ASN A 12 4.30 2.06 -5.82
C ASN A 12 3.69 2.14 -4.41
N LEU A 13 4.03 3.20 -3.67
CA LEU A 13 3.53 3.46 -2.31
C LEU A 13 2.00 3.57 -2.25
N ILE A 14 1.37 4.13 -3.30
CA ILE A 14 -0.09 4.28 -3.35
C ILE A 14 -0.77 2.91 -3.43
N GLU A 15 -0.22 1.97 -4.21
CA GLU A 15 -0.77 0.61 -4.29
C GLU A 15 -0.60 -0.16 -2.98
N ARG A 16 0.53 0.03 -2.29
CA ARG A 16 0.77 -0.54 -0.95
C ARG A 16 -0.27 -0.02 0.06
N LEU A 17 -0.50 1.29 0.07
CA LEU A 17 -1.54 1.91 0.90
C LEU A 17 -2.94 1.38 0.53
N TRP A 18 -3.23 1.28 -0.77
CA TRP A 18 -4.52 0.78 -1.26
C TRP A 18 -4.78 -0.67 -0.84
N ARG A 19 -3.76 -1.54 -0.82
CA ARG A 19 -3.87 -2.89 -0.26
C ARG A 19 -4.25 -2.88 1.22
N HIS A 20 -3.67 -1.98 2.01
CA HIS A 20 -4.01 -1.83 3.43
C HIS A 20 -5.46 -1.36 3.62
N VAL A 21 -5.89 -0.33 2.89
CA VAL A 21 -7.27 0.17 2.91
C VAL A 21 -8.25 -0.94 2.54
N LYS A 22 -7.97 -1.71 1.48
CA LYS A 22 -8.80 -2.86 1.10
C LYS A 22 -8.92 -3.87 2.23
N LYS A 23 -7.83 -4.20 2.91
CA LYS A 23 -7.84 -5.15 4.04
C LYS A 23 -8.68 -4.65 5.22
N GLN A 24 -8.63 -3.36 5.53
CA GLN A 24 -9.31 -2.80 6.70
C GLN A 24 -10.80 -2.53 6.48
N VAL A 25 -11.18 -1.98 5.32
CA VAL A 25 -12.56 -1.53 5.08
C VAL A 25 -13.30 -2.28 3.99
N LEU A 26 -12.62 -2.99 3.08
CA LEU A 26 -13.25 -3.69 1.97
C LEU A 26 -13.24 -5.21 2.13
N TYR A 27 -12.44 -5.76 3.04
CA TYR A 27 -12.41 -7.19 3.29
C TYR A 27 -13.70 -7.65 3.97
N SER A 28 -14.48 -8.47 3.27
CA SER A 28 -15.75 -9.05 3.76
C SER A 28 -16.81 -8.02 4.19
N ARG A 29 -16.76 -6.79 3.69
CA ARG A 29 -17.77 -5.74 3.95
C ARG A 29 -18.46 -5.32 2.67
N TYR A 30 -19.79 -5.44 2.68
CA TYR A 30 -20.65 -4.89 1.64
C TYR A 30 -21.14 -3.49 2.03
N TYR A 31 -21.13 -2.57 1.07
CA TYR A 31 -21.68 -1.23 1.23
C TYR A 31 -22.82 -1.05 0.25
N GLU A 32 -24.02 -0.91 0.79
CA GLU A 32 -25.26 -0.78 0.03
C GLU A 32 -25.31 0.50 -0.82
N THR A 33 -24.63 1.57 -0.39
CA THR A 33 -24.66 2.86 -1.09
C THR A 33 -23.25 3.43 -1.28
N PHE A 34 -23.06 4.13 -2.39
CA PHE A 34 -21.79 4.82 -2.69
C PHE A 34 -21.32 5.79 -1.59
N PRO A 35 -22.21 6.59 -0.95
CA PRO A 35 -21.80 7.43 0.18
C PRO A 35 -21.23 6.63 1.35
N LYS A 36 -21.85 5.49 1.71
CA LYS A 36 -21.35 4.61 2.78
C LYS A 36 -19.97 4.05 2.43
N PHE A 37 -19.77 3.62 1.18
CA PHE A 37 -18.48 3.15 0.67
C PHE A 37 -17.40 4.23 0.74
N LYS A 38 -17.69 5.43 0.23
CA LYS A 38 -16.76 6.56 0.25
C LYS A 38 -16.40 6.97 1.69
N ALA A 39 -17.40 7.06 2.56
CA ALA A 39 -17.19 7.42 3.97
C ALA A 39 -16.30 6.40 4.69
N ALA A 40 -16.48 5.10 4.44
CA ALA A 40 -15.64 4.06 5.02
C ALA A 40 -14.18 4.18 4.57
N ILE A 41 -13.94 4.42 3.28
CA ILE A 41 -12.59 4.64 2.74
C ILE A 41 -11.94 5.88 3.38
N MET A 42 -12.66 7.01 3.40
CA MET A 42 -12.16 8.25 3.99
C MET A 42 -11.87 8.10 5.49
N GLY A 43 -12.74 7.41 6.23
CA GLY A 43 -12.53 7.08 7.63
C GLY A 43 -11.30 6.18 7.85
N CYS A 44 -11.07 5.20 6.98
CA CYS A 44 -9.87 4.37 7.02
C CYS A 44 -8.59 5.21 6.81
N ILE A 45 -8.58 6.08 5.80
CA ILE A 45 -7.43 6.92 5.50
C ILE A 45 -7.15 7.89 6.67
N ASN A 46 -8.19 8.52 7.23
CA ASN A 46 -8.04 9.43 8.36
C ASN A 46 -7.55 8.73 9.64
N SER A 47 -8.00 7.50 9.90
CA SER A 47 -7.55 6.70 11.06
C SER A 47 -6.18 6.05 10.88
N THR A 48 -5.73 5.92 9.64
CA THR A 48 -4.41 5.38 9.29
C THR A 48 -3.27 6.25 9.86
N SER A 49 -3.47 7.57 9.91
CA SER A 49 -2.51 8.55 10.44
C SER A 49 -2.27 8.44 11.95
N THR A 50 -3.28 7.98 12.71
CA THR A 50 -3.29 8.03 14.18
C THR A 50 -3.09 6.66 14.83
N SER A 51 -3.79 5.62 14.37
CA SER A 51 -3.82 4.33 15.07
C SER A 51 -2.92 3.25 14.47
N ASN A 52 -2.56 3.34 13.18
CA ASN A 52 -1.85 2.27 12.46
C ASN A 52 -0.42 2.63 12.04
N ARG A 53 0.13 3.72 12.59
CA ARG A 53 1.41 4.29 12.17
C ARG A 53 2.55 3.26 12.13
N LYS A 54 2.69 2.38 13.14
CA LYS A 54 3.76 1.36 13.14
C LYS A 54 3.64 0.33 12.01
N SER A 55 2.43 -0.15 11.75
CA SER A 55 2.18 -1.09 10.65
C SER A 55 2.37 -0.40 9.30
N LEU A 56 1.95 0.86 9.20
CA LEU A 56 2.10 1.66 8.00
C LEU A 56 3.55 2.04 7.74
N GLU A 57 4.34 2.34 8.76
CA GLU A 57 5.77 2.64 8.64
C GLU A 57 6.50 1.44 8.07
N THR A 58 6.24 0.22 8.57
CA THR A 58 6.79 -1.01 7.97
C THR A 58 6.28 -1.20 6.53
N LEU A 59 4.99 -0.98 6.30
CA LEU A 59 4.34 -1.18 5.01
C LEU A 59 4.64 -0.09 3.99
N LEU A 60 5.27 1.03 4.38
CA LEU A 60 5.77 2.10 3.51
C LEU A 60 7.30 2.18 3.53
N THR A 61 8.00 1.34 4.32
CA THR A 61 9.46 1.36 4.34
C THR A 61 9.99 0.91 2.99
N LEU A 62 11.01 1.61 2.51
CA LEU A 62 11.74 1.33 1.28
C LEU A 62 12.91 0.36 1.58
N LYS A 63 12.63 -0.79 2.21
CA LYS A 63 13.63 -1.86 2.40
C LYS A 63 13.73 -2.70 1.13
N PHE A 64 14.41 -2.15 0.12
CA PHE A 64 14.72 -2.90 -1.09
C PHE A 64 16.07 -3.59 -0.94
N GLN A 65 16.16 -4.82 -1.43
CA GLN A 65 17.44 -5.49 -1.57
C GLN A 65 18.22 -4.83 -2.71
N VAL A 66 19.46 -4.43 -2.43
CA VAL A 66 20.40 -3.99 -3.46
C VAL A 66 21.19 -5.21 -3.91
N ILE A 67 21.08 -5.56 -5.19
CA ILE A 67 21.81 -6.69 -5.78
C ILE A 67 22.98 -6.10 -6.56
N GLU A 68 24.19 -6.52 -6.21
CA GLU A 68 25.40 -6.13 -6.95
C GLU A 68 25.48 -6.86 -8.29
N LYS A 69 25.96 -6.17 -9.33
CA LYS A 69 26.03 -6.69 -10.71
C LYS A 69 26.79 -8.03 -10.82
N THR A 70 27.76 -8.27 -9.94
CA THR A 70 28.54 -9.52 -9.90
C THR A 70 27.70 -10.76 -9.57
N GLN A 71 26.54 -10.59 -8.95
CA GLN A 71 25.62 -11.67 -8.54
C GLN A 71 24.62 -12.06 -9.64
N ILE A 72 24.58 -11.34 -10.76
CA ILE A 72 23.56 -11.52 -11.81
C ILE A 72 24.00 -12.55 -12.88
N VAL A 73 25.27 -12.95 -12.90
CA VAL A 73 25.90 -13.66 -14.04
C VAL A 73 25.97 -15.19 -13.88
N ASN A 74 25.24 -15.79 -12.92
CA ASN A 74 25.26 -17.25 -12.71
C ASN A 74 23.93 -17.94 -13.09
N THR A 75 23.22 -17.47 -14.12
CA THR A 75 22.05 -18.15 -14.70
C THR A 75 22.15 -18.13 -16.22
#